data_AF-A0AAU9CKB6-F1
#
_entry.id   AF-A0AAU9CKB6-F1
#
_cell.length_a   1.000
_cell.length_b   1.000
_cell.length_c   1.000
_cell.angle_alpha   90.00
_cell.angle_beta   90.00
_cell.angle_gamma   90.00
#
_symmetry.space_group_name_H-M   'P 1'
#
loop_
_entity.id
_entity.type
_entity.pdbx_description
1 polymer ?
#
loop_
_entity_poly.entity_id
_entity_poly.type
_entity_poly.pdbx_seq_one_letter_code
_entity_poly.pdbx_strand_id
1 'polypeptide(L)'
;MKWLNLGLIRLFEFITLLLYSFFVLTYFSAFLLLPLDAVTLLVRALGLVGLPALASLPVAVAVTAYLCYLVYRLPGLVQTVLKGGMELTNAGYAQLRQLEAVAAQINGKPAGASAAA
;
A
#
# COMPACT_ATOMS: atom_id res chain seq x y z
N MET A 1 9.28 31.94 -17.54
CA MET A 1 8.00 31.20 -17.40
C MET A 1 8.15 29.67 -17.50
N LYS A 2 9.06 29.13 -18.33
CA LYS A 2 9.31 27.66 -18.42
C LYS A 2 9.80 27.01 -17.11
N TRP A 3 10.64 27.70 -16.36
CA TRP A 3 11.17 27.24 -15.06
C TRP A 3 10.11 27.10 -13.97
N LEU A 4 9.09 27.97 -13.97
CA LEU A 4 7.99 27.91 -13.02
C LEU A 4 7.14 26.66 -13.27
N ASN A 5 6.79 26.39 -14.54
CA ASN A 5 6.06 25.18 -14.93
C ASN A 5 6.84 23.91 -14.63
N LEU A 6 8.17 23.91 -14.84
CA LEU A 6 9.01 22.76 -14.54
C LEU A 6 9.09 22.48 -13.03
N GLY A 7 9.20 23.53 -12.21
CA GLY A 7 9.14 23.42 -10.75
C GLY A 7 7.79 22.88 -10.28
N LEU A 8 6.69 23.33 -10.89
CA LEU A 8 5.34 22.88 -10.56
C LEU A 8 5.12 21.39 -10.90
N ILE A 9 5.61 20.92 -12.05
CA ILE A 9 5.53 19.50 -12.44
C ILE A 9 6.33 18.62 -11.47
N ARG A 10 7.54 19.05 -11.10
CA ARG A 10 8.40 18.28 -10.19
C ARG A 10 7.89 18.27 -8.76
N LEU A 11 7.22 19.35 -8.33
CA LEU A 11 6.49 19.40 -7.07
C LEU A 11 5.30 18.44 -7.09
N PHE A 12 4.55 18.39 -8.19
CA PHE A 12 3.43 17.47 -8.35
C PHE A 12 3.89 16.00 -8.34
N GLU A 13 4.99 15.69 -9.04
CA GLU A 13 5.64 14.37 -9.00
C GLU A 13 6.04 13.98 -7.57
N PHE A 14 6.69 14.90 -6.85
CA PHE A 14 7.08 14.69 -5.46
C PHE A 14 5.89 14.45 -4.54
N ILE A 15 4.83 15.26 -4.64
CA ILE A 15 3.61 15.09 -3.84
C ILE A 15 2.96 13.74 -4.14
N THR A 16 2.88 13.35 -5.42
CA THR A 16 2.29 12.07 -5.83
C THR A 16 3.09 10.89 -5.25
N LEU A 17 4.42 10.97 -5.28
CA LEU A 17 5.31 9.96 -4.69
C LEU A 17 5.18 9.91 -3.16
N LEU A 18 5.08 11.06 -2.50
CA LEU A 18 4.87 11.15 -1.06
C LEU A 18 3.53 10.52 -0.65
N LEU A 19 2.45 10.85 -1.38
CA LEU A 19 1.13 10.28 -1.15
C LEU A 19 1.14 8.76 -1.34
N TYR A 20 1.79 8.28 -2.41
CA TYR A 20 1.95 6.85 -2.66
C TYR A 20 2.66 6.14 -1.49
N SER A 21 3.80 6.68 -1.04
CA SER A 21 4.54 6.12 0.10
C SER A 21 3.70 6.11 1.38
N PHE A 22 2.96 7.20 1.64
CA PHE A 22 2.04 7.30 2.76
C PHE A 22 0.93 6.25 2.72
N PHE A 23 0.31 6.02 1.55
CA PHE A 23 -0.70 4.98 1.37
C PHE A 23 -0.14 3.58 1.61
N VAL A 24 1.05 3.29 1.09
CA VAL A 24 1.72 1.99 1.30
C VAL A 24 2.00 1.77 2.79
N LEU A 25 2.57 2.76 3.49
CA LEU A 25 2.83 2.66 4.92
C LEU A 25 1.54 2.47 5.73
N THR A 26 0.48 3.21 5.38
CA THR A 26 -0.81 3.15 6.06
C THR A 26 -1.46 1.78 5.88
N TYR A 27 -1.47 1.24 4.66
CA TYR A 27 -1.97 -0.10 4.39
C TYR A 27 -1.17 -1.17 5.13
N PHE A 28 0.16 -1.07 5.12
CA PHE A 28 1.02 -2.00 5.85
C PHE A 28 0.77 -1.93 7.36
N SER A 29 0.63 -0.72 7.90
CA SER A 29 0.32 -0.50 9.32
C SER A 29 -1.04 -1.08 9.68
N ALA A 30 -2.07 -0.87 8.85
CA ALA A 30 -3.39 -1.45 9.03
C ALA A 30 -3.33 -2.99 9.02
N PHE A 31 -2.55 -3.58 8.11
CA PHE A 31 -2.37 -5.03 8.04
C PHE A 31 -1.71 -5.61 9.30
N LEU A 32 -0.85 -4.84 9.96
CA LEU A 32 -0.20 -5.23 11.22
C LEU A 32 -1.11 -4.99 12.44
N LEU A 33 -1.82 -3.87 12.46
CA LEU A 33 -2.69 -3.43 13.56
C LEU A 33 -3.97 -4.27 13.65
N LEU A 34 -4.55 -4.67 12.52
CA LEU A 34 -5.83 -5.39 12.47
C LEU A 34 -5.81 -6.74 13.23
N PRO A 35 -4.84 -7.65 13.03
CA PRO A 35 -4.76 -8.87 13.83
C PRO A 35 -4.45 -8.59 15.30
N LEU A 36 -3.65 -7.56 15.59
CA LEU A 36 -3.32 -7.18 16.95
C LEU A 36 -4.58 -6.66 17.69
N ASP A 37 -5.37 -5.81 17.03
CA ASP A 37 -6.64 -5.30 17.53
C ASP A 37 -7.63 -6.44 17.78
N ALA A 38 -7.75 -7.40 16.84
CA ALA A 38 -8.59 -8.58 17.01
C ALA A 38 -8.22 -9.42 18.25
N VAL A 39 -6.92 -9.61 18.53
CA VAL A 39 -6.47 -10.28 19.76
C VAL A 39 -6.91 -9.50 20.99
N THR A 40 -6.71 -8.17 21.00
CA THR A 40 -7.09 -7.35 22.17
C THR A 40 -8.59 -7.36 22.43
N LEU A 41 -9.40 -7.38 21.36
CA LEU A 41 -10.86 -7.42 21.46
C LEU A 41 -11.33 -8.78 22.00
N LEU A 42 -10.73 -9.88 21.54
CA LEU A 42 -10.97 -11.23 22.08
C LEU A 42 -10.56 -11.35 23.55
N VAL A 43 -9.39 -10.83 23.94
CA VAL A 43 -8.93 -10.83 25.34
C VAL A 43 -9.91 -10.06 26.23
N ARG A 44 -10.38 -8.90 25.77
CA ARG A 44 -11.40 -8.12 26.49
C ARG A 44 -12.73 -8.87 26.59
N ALA A 45 -13.17 -9.53 25.51
CA ALA A 45 -14.39 -10.33 25.50
C ALA A 45 -14.31 -11.51 26.46
N LEU A 46 -13.18 -12.23 26.52
CA LEU A 46 -12.97 -13.32 27.47
C LEU A 46 -12.86 -12.80 28.91
N GLY A 47 -12.32 -11.60 29.11
CA GLY A 47 -12.31 -10.90 30.40
C GLY A 47 -13.72 -10.61 30.94
N LEU A 48 -14.69 -10.32 30.08
CA LEU A 48 -16.10 -10.14 30.49
C LEU A 48 -16.73 -11.43 31.04
N VAL A 49 -16.21 -12.60 30.67
CA VAL A 49 -16.65 -13.93 31.16
C VAL A 49 -15.89 -14.34 32.44
N GLY A 50 -15.03 -13.48 32.97
CA GLY A 50 -14.30 -13.72 34.23
C GLY A 50 -12.96 -14.43 34.06
N LEU A 51 -12.45 -14.61 32.83
CA LEU A 51 -11.11 -15.14 32.62
C LEU A 51 -10.03 -14.06 32.85
N PRO A 52 -8.97 -14.38 33.61
CA PRO A 52 -7.84 -13.46 33.77
C PRO A 52 -7.09 -13.28 32.45
N ALA A 53 -6.61 -12.07 32.19
CA ALA A 53 -5.95 -11.67 30.94
C ALA A 53 -4.84 -12.64 30.50
N LEU A 54 -4.05 -13.15 31.46
CA LEU A 54 -2.95 -14.09 31.25
C LEU A 54 -3.40 -15.44 30.66
N ALA A 55 -4.58 -15.94 31.04
CA ALA A 55 -5.11 -17.20 30.50
C ALA A 55 -5.83 -16.99 29.16
N SER A 56 -6.46 -15.83 28.96
CA SER A 56 -7.17 -15.49 27.72
C SER A 56 -6.24 -15.16 26.55
N LEU A 57 -5.02 -14.69 26.82
CA LEU A 57 -4.07 -14.27 25.77
C LEU A 57 -3.70 -15.40 24.79
N PRO A 58 -3.23 -16.59 25.22
CA PRO A 58 -2.89 -17.67 24.28
C PRO A 58 -4.11 -18.16 23.49
N VAL A 59 -5.29 -18.19 24.12
CA VAL A 59 -6.54 -18.58 23.46
C VAL A 59 -6.94 -17.57 22.39
N ALA A 60 -6.89 -16.27 22.71
CA ALA A 60 -7.20 -15.21 21.76
C ALA A 60 -6.21 -15.20 20.58
N VAL A 61 -4.93 -15.43 20.82
CA VAL A 61 -3.91 -15.56 19.77
C VAL A 61 -4.20 -16.77 18.88
N ALA A 62 -4.50 -17.95 19.46
CA ALA A 62 -4.81 -19.15 18.69
C ALA A 62 -6.06 -18.97 17.80
N VAL A 63 -7.12 -18.37 18.35
CA VAL A 63 -8.35 -18.07 17.60
C VAL A 63 -8.09 -17.07 16.48
N THR A 64 -7.35 -15.99 16.77
CA THR A 64 -7.01 -14.98 15.76
C THR A 64 -6.11 -15.56 14.66
N ALA A 65 -5.13 -16.40 15.02
CA ALA A 65 -4.27 -17.08 14.06
C ALA A 65 -5.07 -18.03 13.16
N TYR A 66 -6.05 -18.74 13.71
CA TYR A 66 -6.95 -19.61 12.94
C TYR A 66 -7.84 -18.81 11.97
N LEU A 67 -8.39 -17.67 12.42
CA LEU A 67 -9.12 -16.73 11.56
C LEU A 67 -8.24 -16.20 10.42
N CYS A 68 -7.00 -15.78 10.72
CA CYS A 68 -6.03 -15.39 9.70
C CYS A 68 -5.78 -16.53 8.71
N TYR A 69 -5.59 -17.76 9.19
CA TYR A 69 -5.38 -18.93 8.34
C TYR A 69 -6.57 -19.19 7.39
N LEU A 70 -7.81 -19.05 7.88
CA LEU A 70 -9.00 -19.16 7.03
C LEU A 70 -9.03 -18.08 5.93
N VAL A 71 -8.68 -16.84 6.27
CA VAL A 71 -8.60 -15.74 5.30
C VAL A 71 -7.54 -16.03 4.24
N TYR A 72 -6.37 -16.54 4.64
CA TYR A 72 -5.32 -16.93 3.70
C TYR A 72 -5.72 -18.10 2.79
N ARG A 73 -6.63 -18.97 3.25
CA ARG A 73 -7.11 -20.13 2.50
C ARG A 73 -8.22 -19.78 1.49
N LEU A 74 -8.73 -18.55 1.48
CA LEU A 74 -9.72 -18.11 0.50
C LEU A 74 -9.13 -18.18 -0.92
N PRO A 75 -9.67 -19.03 -1.81
CA PRO A 75 -9.16 -19.19 -3.16
C PRO A 75 -9.35 -17.89 -3.94
N GLY A 76 -8.28 -17.41 -4.56
CA GLY A 76 -8.29 -16.19 -5.38
C GLY A 76 -7.79 -14.94 -4.67
N LEU A 77 -7.69 -14.89 -3.33
CA LEU A 77 -7.24 -13.67 -2.63
C LEU A 77 -5.84 -13.24 -3.07
N VAL A 78 -4.89 -14.18 -3.09
CA VAL A 78 -3.49 -13.92 -3.51
C VAL A 78 -3.43 -13.48 -4.98
N GLN A 79 -4.25 -14.09 -5.84
CA GLN A 79 -4.25 -13.77 -7.26
C GLN A 79 -4.85 -12.39 -7.54
N THR A 80 -5.89 -12.01 -6.81
CA THR A 80 -6.52 -10.68 -6.89
C THR A 80 -5.60 -9.60 -6.34
N VAL A 81 -4.91 -9.87 -5.22
CA VAL A 81 -3.93 -8.92 -4.64
C VAL A 81 -2.74 -8.72 -5.58
N LEU A 82 -2.21 -9.80 -6.17
CA LEU A 82 -1.10 -9.70 -7.13
C LEU A 82 -1.52 -8.98 -8.41
N LYS A 83 -2.67 -9.31 -9.00
CA LYS A 83 -3.18 -8.62 -10.19
C LYS A 83 -3.46 -7.15 -9.92
N GLY A 84 -4.18 -6.84 -8.84
CA GLY A 84 -4.47 -5.47 -8.44
C GLY A 84 -3.20 -4.68 -8.14
N GLY A 85 -2.21 -5.28 -7.48
CA GLY A 85 -0.91 -4.67 -7.21
C GLY A 85 -0.11 -4.37 -8.49
N MET A 86 -0.10 -5.30 -9.46
CA MET A 86 0.54 -5.07 -10.76
C MET A 86 -0.17 -3.99 -11.57
N GLU A 87 -1.51 -3.98 -11.59
CA GLU A 87 -2.29 -2.95 -12.27
C GLU A 87 -2.06 -1.57 -11.65
N LEU A 88 -2.03 -1.48 -10.32
CA LEU A 88 -1.77 -0.23 -9.61
C LEU A 88 -0.36 0.30 -9.88
N THR A 89 0.65 -0.59 -9.84
CA THR A 89 2.04 -0.22 -10.14
C THR A 89 2.17 0.26 -11.59
N ASN A 90 1.55 -0.44 -12.55
CA ASN A 90 1.55 -0.04 -13.96
C ASN A 90 0.81 1.28 -14.18
N ALA A 91 -0.31 1.53 -13.50
CA ALA A 91 -1.02 2.80 -13.54
C ALA A 91 -0.14 3.95 -13.00
N GLY A 92 0.56 3.72 -11.88
CA GLY A 92 1.53 4.67 -11.31
C GLY A 92 2.68 4.99 -12.27
N TYR A 93 3.31 3.96 -12.86
CA TYR A 93 4.36 4.15 -13.86
C TYR A 93 3.84 4.87 -15.11
N ALA A 94 2.62 4.59 -15.56
CA ALA A 94 2.03 5.27 -16.71
C ALA A 94 1.83 6.77 -16.43
N GLN A 95 1.36 7.13 -15.23
CA GLN A 95 1.19 8.55 -14.84
C GLN A 95 2.54 9.27 -14.70
N LEU A 96 3.54 8.64 -14.10
CA LEU A 96 4.90 9.20 -14.02
C LEU A 96 5.50 9.43 -15.42
N ARG A 97 5.36 8.46 -16.32
CA ARG A 97 5.87 8.56 -17.70
C ARG A 97 5.17 9.64 -18.51
N GLN A 98 3.87 9.88 -18.27
CA GLN A 98 3.14 11.00 -18.88
C GLN A 98 3.64 12.36 -18.38
N LEU A 99 3.86 12.49 -17.07
CA LEU A 99 4.40 13.72 -16.48
C LEU A 99 5.84 13.99 -16.97
N GLU A 100 6.66 12.96 -17.09
CA GLU A 100 8.02 13.05 -17.62
C GLU A 100 8.03 13.42 -19.12
N ALA A 101 7.13 12.84 -19.92
CA ALA A 101 6.97 13.20 -21.33
C ALA A 101 6.57 14.67 -21.52
N VAL A 102 5.66 15.17 -20.69
CA VAL A 102 5.26 16.59 -20.69
C VAL A 102 6.45 17.48 -20.30
N ALA A 103 7.23 17.09 -19.29
CA ALA A 103 8.44 17.82 -18.89
C ALA A 103 9.51 17.83 -20.00
N ALA A 104 9.67 16.74 -20.75
CA ALA A 104 10.61 16.63 -21.87
C ALA A 104 10.20 17.52 -23.06
N GLN A 105 8.91 17.56 -23.39
CA GLN A 105 8.37 18.44 -24.45
C GLN A 105 8.59 19.93 -24.14
N ILE A 106 8.43 20.33 -22.87
CA ILE A 106 8.67 21.71 -22.42
C ILE A 106 10.16 22.08 -22.48
N ASN A 107 11.06 21.10 -22.30
CA ASN A 107 12.51 21.28 -22.39
C ASN A 107 13.07 21.26 -23.84
N GLY A 108 12.26 20.96 -24.87
CA GLY A 108 12.69 21.04 -26.26
C GLY A 108 13.77 20.02 -26.68
N LYS A 109 13.89 18.89 -25.98
CA LYS A 109 14.77 17.78 -26.39
C LYS A 109 13.95 16.75 -27.19
N PRO A 110 14.34 16.41 -28.43
CA PRO A 110 13.54 15.53 -29.28
C PRO A 110 13.45 14.12 -28.67
N ALA A 111 12.22 13.63 -28.55
CA ALA A 111 11.90 12.25 -28.21
C ALA A 111 12.37 11.34 -29.36
N GLY A 112 13.57 10.77 -29.26
CA GLY A 112 14.06 9.86 -30.30
C GLY A 112 15.53 9.42 -30.28
N ALA A 113 16.33 9.70 -29.25
CA ALA A 113 17.77 9.37 -29.25
C ALA A 113 18.21 8.37 -28.17
N SER A 114 17.34 7.44 -27.77
CA SER A 114 17.70 6.34 -26.85
C SER A 114 17.22 4.97 -27.35
N ALA A 115 17.09 4.81 -28.66
CA ALA A 115 16.88 3.51 -29.31
C ALA A 115 18.07 3.06 -30.18
N ALA A 116 19.22 3.76 -30.09
CA ALA A 116 20.43 3.40 -30.81
C ALA A 116 21.67 3.91 -30.05
N ALA A 117 22.08 3.18 -29.01
CA ALA A 117 23.46 3.07 -28.52
C ALA A 117 23.51 1.90 -27.52
#